data_AF-A0A3A4NYC7-F1
#
_entry.id   AF-A0A3A4NYC7-F1
#
_cell.length_a   1.000
_cell.length_b   1.000
_cell.length_c   1.000
_cell.angle_alpha   90.00
_cell.angle_beta   90.00
_cell.angle_gamma   90.00
#
_symmetry.space_group_name_H-M   'P 1'
#
loop_
_entity.id
_entity.type
_entity.pdbx_description
1 polymer ?
#
loop_
_entity_poly.entity_id
_entity_poly.type
_entity_poly.pdbx_seq_one_letter_code
_entity_poly.pdbx_strand_id
1 'polypeptide(L)'
;MPLDAFEPTIFELDHKEEGCDWFSASDVKETSIHEILPAEFLLPEPQKLPVLNESEVVRHYTRLSRRNFSIDSGFYPLGSCTMKYNPKICGILADLPGFADLHPQAGAECAQGTLRLLDELSQCLASLTGMDRVTLNPCAGAHGEWCGILLIRAYHKDH
;
A
#
# COMPACT_ATOMS: atom_id res chain seq x y z
N MET A 1 -9.83 30.64 2.48
CA MET A 1 -8.79 30.52 3.53
C MET A 1 -7.46 30.69 2.82
N PRO A 2 -6.60 31.62 3.24
CA PRO A 2 -5.34 31.90 2.55
C PRO A 2 -4.48 30.62 2.50
N LEU A 3 -3.81 30.36 1.38
CA LEU A 3 -2.90 29.21 1.16
C LEU A 3 -1.61 29.31 1.99
N ASP A 4 -1.48 30.40 2.75
CA ASP A 4 -0.32 30.91 3.46
C ASP A 4 -0.30 30.50 4.95
N ALA A 5 -1.35 29.83 5.45
CA ALA A 5 -1.31 29.14 6.75
C ALA A 5 -0.79 27.70 6.56
N PHE A 6 0.21 27.30 7.36
CA PHE A 6 0.63 25.89 7.44
C PHE A 6 -0.57 25.02 7.85
N GLU A 7 -0.89 23.96 7.09
CA GLU A 7 -1.80 22.91 7.56
C GLU A 7 -1.20 22.31 8.84
N PRO A 8 -1.95 22.28 9.96
CA PRO A 8 -1.48 21.63 11.17
C PRO A 8 -1.24 20.15 10.90
N THR A 9 -0.28 19.57 11.60
CA THR A 9 -0.09 18.11 11.60
C THR A 9 -1.33 17.43 12.17
N ILE A 10 -1.55 16.17 11.79
CA ILE A 10 -2.68 15.39 12.32
C ILE A 10 -2.64 15.27 13.86
N PHE A 11 -1.45 15.37 14.48
CA PHE A 11 -1.26 15.35 15.93
C PHE A 11 -1.61 16.68 16.62
N GLU A 12 -1.54 17.81 15.91
CA GLU A 12 -1.98 19.11 16.45
C GLU A 12 -3.51 19.27 16.40
N LEU A 13 -4.17 18.42 15.63
CA LEU A 13 -5.63 18.32 15.54
C LEU A 13 -6.22 17.30 16.52
N ASP A 14 -5.38 16.68 17.36
CA ASP A 14 -5.75 15.63 18.30
C ASP A 14 -6.68 16.16 19.42
N HIS A 15 -7.87 15.56 19.53
CA HIS A 15 -8.76 15.78 20.67
C HIS A 15 -8.32 14.83 21.78
N LYS A 16 -7.61 15.38 22.77
CA LYS A 16 -6.99 14.61 23.87
C LYS A 16 -7.97 13.81 24.75
N GLU A 17 -9.28 13.91 24.53
CA GLU A 17 -10.30 13.22 25.29
C GLU A 17 -11.40 12.69 24.37
N GLU A 18 -11.80 11.43 24.64
CA GLU A 18 -12.86 10.63 24.02
C GLU A 18 -12.56 10.02 22.63
N GLY A 19 -12.38 8.70 22.63
CA GLY A 19 -12.17 7.90 21.44
C GLY A 19 -13.33 8.03 20.46
N CYS A 20 -13.02 8.35 19.22
CA CYS A 20 -13.98 8.29 18.13
C CYS A 20 -14.30 6.81 17.85
N ASP A 21 -15.58 6.45 17.82
CA ASP A 21 -15.99 5.10 17.43
C ASP A 21 -15.94 4.98 15.90
N TRP A 22 -14.78 4.53 15.39
CA TRP A 22 -14.55 4.30 13.96
C TRP A 22 -15.17 3.01 13.45
N PHE A 23 -15.47 2.09 14.36
CA PHE A 23 -15.95 0.77 14.02
C PHE A 23 -17.44 0.67 14.27
N SER A 24 -18.10 -0.23 13.54
CA SER A 24 -19.47 -0.57 13.90
C SER A 24 -19.47 -1.35 15.21
N ALA A 25 -20.56 -1.25 15.97
CA ALA A 25 -20.77 -2.05 17.17
C ALA A 25 -20.47 -3.53 16.88
N SER A 26 -19.58 -4.12 17.67
CA SER A 26 -19.22 -5.52 17.55
C SER A 26 -20.24 -6.39 18.28
N ASP A 27 -20.68 -7.48 17.65
CA ASP A 27 -21.51 -8.51 18.29
C ASP A 27 -20.70 -9.39 19.27
N VAL A 28 -19.37 -9.19 19.32
CA VAL A 28 -18.48 -9.90 20.24
C VAL A 28 -18.49 -9.19 21.59
N LYS A 29 -18.68 -9.96 22.66
CA LYS A 29 -18.65 -9.45 24.03
C LYS A 29 -17.30 -8.78 24.34
N GLU A 30 -17.36 -7.51 24.73
CA GLU A 30 -16.18 -6.79 25.22
C GLU A 30 -15.55 -7.53 26.40
N THR A 31 -14.25 -7.78 26.28
CA THR A 31 -13.44 -8.47 27.27
C THR A 31 -12.20 -7.64 27.53
N SER A 32 -11.80 -7.50 28.80
CA SER A 32 -10.61 -6.72 29.16
C SER A 32 -9.35 -7.36 28.57
N ILE A 33 -8.46 -6.56 28.00
CA ILE A 33 -7.18 -7.04 27.46
C ILE A 33 -6.34 -7.74 28.54
N HIS A 34 -6.49 -7.33 29.80
CA HIS A 34 -5.80 -7.93 30.95
C HIS A 34 -6.29 -9.35 31.28
N GLU A 35 -7.46 -9.75 30.80
CA GLU A 35 -7.97 -11.13 30.91
C GLU A 35 -7.46 -12.03 29.78
N ILE A 36 -7.02 -11.43 28.67
CA ILE A 36 -6.60 -12.14 27.45
C ILE A 36 -5.07 -12.27 27.39
N LEU A 37 -4.33 -11.24 27.81
CA LEU A 37 -2.87 -11.17 27.71
C LEU A 37 -2.19 -11.04 29.08
N PRO A 38 -1.15 -11.83 29.36
CA PRO A 38 -0.26 -11.62 30.50
C PRO A 38 0.37 -10.21 30.49
N ALA A 39 0.56 -9.63 31.68
CA ALA A 39 1.04 -8.26 31.83
C ALA A 39 2.43 -8.01 31.20
N GLU A 40 3.27 -9.03 31.11
CA GLU A 40 4.60 -8.96 30.47
C GLU A 40 4.55 -8.69 28.96
N PHE A 41 3.41 -8.94 28.30
CA PHE A 41 3.20 -8.66 26.88
C PHE A 41 2.44 -7.37 26.62
N LEU A 42 2.02 -6.66 27.68
CA LEU A 42 1.33 -5.39 27.55
C LEU A 42 2.34 -4.26 27.36
N LEU A 43 2.01 -3.32 26.48
CA LEU A 43 2.76 -2.08 26.38
C LEU A 43 2.62 -1.29 27.69
N PRO A 44 3.72 -0.76 28.25
CA PRO A 44 3.68 -0.04 29.52
C PRO A 44 2.93 1.29 29.42
N GLU A 45 2.90 1.90 28.24
CA GLU A 45 2.14 3.11 27.93
C GLU A 45 1.47 2.98 26.55
N PRO A 46 0.28 3.57 26.35
CA PRO A 46 -0.37 3.57 25.05
C PRO A 46 0.44 4.36 24.03
N GLN A 47 0.34 3.96 22.76
CA GLN A 47 0.93 4.73 21.66
C GLN A 47 0.21 6.06 21.52
N LYS A 48 0.98 7.14 21.28
CA LYS A 48 0.45 8.49 21.09
C LYS A 48 -0.09 8.68 19.67
N LEU A 49 -1.17 7.98 19.36
CA LEU A 49 -1.92 8.15 18.11
C LEU A 49 -2.95 9.27 18.29
N PRO A 50 -3.19 10.10 17.25
CA PRO A 50 -4.14 11.19 17.35
C PRO A 50 -5.57 10.65 17.25
N VAL A 51 -6.47 11.25 18.03
CA VAL A 51 -7.89 10.90 18.10
C VAL A 51 -8.68 11.98 17.36
N LEU A 52 -9.23 11.60 16.21
CA LEU A 52 -10.04 12.46 15.36
C LEU A 52 -11.27 11.72 14.85
N ASN A 53 -12.35 12.47 14.59
CA ASN A 53 -13.51 11.95 13.91
C ASN A 53 -13.21 11.75 12.42
N GLU A 54 -13.93 10.84 11.76
CA GLU A 54 -13.75 10.55 10.32
C GLU A 54 -13.79 11.83 9.46
N SER A 55 -14.76 12.72 9.71
CA SER A 55 -14.89 13.97 8.96
C SER A 55 -13.68 14.90 9.09
N GLU A 56 -12.96 14.85 10.21
CA GLU A 56 -11.77 15.65 10.46
C GLU A 56 -10.58 15.08 9.72
N VAL A 57 -10.43 13.75 9.73
CA VAL A 57 -9.43 13.02 8.93
C VAL A 57 -9.64 13.28 7.43
N VAL A 58 -10.89 13.16 6.94
CA VAL A 58 -11.24 13.45 5.54
C VAL A 58 -10.88 14.88 5.18
N ARG A 59 -11.23 15.86 6.02
CA ARG A 59 -10.91 17.27 5.79
C ARG A 59 -9.39 17.50 5.78
N HIS A 60 -8.65 16.90 6.70
CA HIS A 60 -7.20 17.02 6.79
C HIS A 60 -6.51 16.49 5.53
N TYR A 61 -6.76 15.25 5.13
CA TYR A 61 -6.15 14.68 3.93
C TYR A 61 -6.64 15.34 2.64
N THR A 62 -7.86 15.88 2.60
CA THR A 62 -8.35 16.70 1.47
C THR A 62 -7.61 18.03 1.37
N ARG A 63 -7.28 18.68 2.50
CA ARG A 63 -6.46 19.90 2.49
C ARG A 63 -5.02 19.59 2.08
N LEU A 64 -4.43 18.50 2.58
CA LEU A 64 -3.11 18.05 2.16
C LEU A 64 -3.03 17.72 0.66
N SER A 65 -4.04 17.03 0.10
CA SER A 65 -4.05 16.69 -1.32
C SER A 65 -4.09 17.93 -2.23
N ARG A 66 -4.82 18.98 -1.83
CA ARG A 66 -4.86 20.28 -2.54
C ARG A 66 -3.53 21.04 -2.49
N ARG A 67 -2.64 20.69 -1.54
CA ARG A 67 -1.29 21.25 -1.43
C ARG A 67 -0.25 20.41 -2.16
N ASN A 68 -0.62 19.24 -2.69
CA ASN A 68 0.27 18.37 -3.45
C ASN A 68 0.11 18.61 -4.95
N PHE A 69 1.22 18.90 -5.64
CA PHE A 69 1.22 18.89 -7.10
C PHE A 69 1.32 17.44 -7.58
N SER A 70 0.51 17.07 -8.56
CA SER A 70 0.45 15.71 -9.10
C SER A 70 0.31 15.73 -10.63
N ILE A 71 0.55 14.58 -11.25
CA ILE A 71 0.35 14.41 -12.69
C ILE A 71 -1.09 14.66 -13.14
N ASP A 72 -2.07 14.48 -12.25
CA ASP A 72 -3.47 14.79 -12.53
C ASP A 72 -3.75 16.29 -12.52
N SER A 73 -2.94 17.07 -11.79
CA SER A 73 -3.10 18.51 -11.67
C SER A 73 -2.37 19.32 -12.75
N GLY A 74 -1.37 18.75 -13.41
CA GLY A 74 -0.61 19.44 -14.45
C GLY A 74 0.57 18.65 -15.00
N PHE A 75 1.30 19.28 -15.93
CA PHE A 75 2.46 18.69 -16.58
C PHE A 75 3.61 18.44 -15.59
N TYR A 76 4.14 17.22 -15.58
CA TYR A 76 5.11 16.75 -14.57
C TYR A 76 6.40 16.16 -15.22
N PRO A 77 7.28 16.99 -15.82
CA PRO A 77 8.39 16.53 -16.66
C PRO A 77 9.63 16.07 -15.87
N LEU A 78 9.50 15.01 -15.09
CA LEU A 78 10.66 14.41 -14.43
C LEU A 78 11.37 13.41 -15.36
N GLY A 79 12.61 13.74 -15.73
CA GLY A 79 13.50 12.84 -16.45
C GLY A 79 13.72 11.52 -15.70
N SER A 80 13.89 10.42 -16.44
CA SER A 80 14.06 9.04 -15.91
C SER A 80 12.87 8.46 -15.13
N CYS A 81 11.88 9.25 -14.74
CA CYS A 81 10.75 8.80 -13.92
C CYS A 81 9.54 8.33 -14.75
N THR A 82 9.52 8.65 -16.05
CA THR A 82 8.43 8.30 -16.98
C THR A 82 7.05 8.67 -16.38
N MET A 83 6.87 9.96 -16.03
CA MET A 83 5.62 10.50 -15.49
C MET A 83 4.52 10.54 -16.56
N LYS A 84 4.03 9.35 -16.93
CA LYS A 84 2.94 9.13 -17.90
C LYS A 84 1.59 9.15 -17.19
N TYR A 85 0.52 9.39 -17.94
CA TYR A 85 -0.84 9.26 -17.42
C TYR A 85 -1.07 7.88 -16.78
N ASN A 86 -1.69 7.88 -15.60
CA ASN A 86 -2.11 6.68 -14.88
C ASN A 86 -3.62 6.44 -15.16
N PRO A 87 -3.99 5.48 -16.04
CA PRO A 87 -5.39 5.24 -16.37
C PRO A 87 -6.22 4.93 -15.13
N LYS A 88 -7.29 5.69 -14.90
CA LYS A 88 -8.14 5.53 -13.70
C LYS A 88 -8.78 4.14 -13.59
N ILE A 89 -9.01 3.50 -14.73
CA ILE A 89 -9.49 2.12 -14.78
C ILE A 89 -8.54 1.12 -14.11
N CYS A 90 -7.22 1.37 -14.09
CA CYS A 90 -6.26 0.48 -13.43
C CYS A 90 -6.48 0.40 -11.91
N GLY A 91 -6.83 1.53 -11.27
CA GLY A 91 -7.18 1.54 -9.84
C GLY A 91 -8.45 0.73 -9.57
N ILE A 92 -9.49 0.96 -10.39
CA ILE A 92 -10.77 0.23 -10.29
C ILE A 92 -10.57 -1.28 -10.46
N LEU A 93 -9.70 -1.70 -11.39
CA LEU A 93 -9.42 -3.11 -11.62
C LEU A 93 -8.56 -3.73 -10.51
N ALA A 94 -7.67 -2.97 -9.88
CA ALA A 94 -6.89 -3.42 -8.73
C ALA A 94 -7.78 -3.66 -7.50
N ASP A 95 -8.85 -2.87 -7.34
CA ASP A 95 -9.82 -2.96 -6.24
C ASP A 95 -10.87 -4.08 -6.43
N LEU A 96 -10.76 -4.90 -7.49
CA LEU A 96 -11.68 -6.04 -7.65
C LEU A 96 -11.49 -7.01 -6.46
N PRO A 97 -12.58 -7.50 -5.82
CA PRO A 97 -12.48 -8.34 -4.62
C PRO A 97 -11.61 -9.60 -4.77
N GLY A 98 -11.62 -10.22 -5.97
CA GLY A 98 -10.77 -11.38 -6.26
C GLY A 98 -9.25 -11.09 -6.30
N PHE A 99 -8.86 -9.81 -6.32
CA PHE A 99 -7.46 -9.36 -6.25
C PHE A 99 -7.16 -8.67 -4.92
N ALA A 100 -7.99 -7.71 -4.51
CA ALA A 100 -7.75 -6.89 -3.32
C ALA A 100 -7.79 -7.71 -2.01
N ASP A 101 -8.69 -8.71 -1.94
CA ASP A 101 -8.93 -9.49 -0.73
C ASP A 101 -8.21 -10.85 -0.75
N LEU A 102 -7.43 -11.14 -1.79
CA LEU A 102 -6.77 -12.44 -1.94
C LEU A 102 -5.55 -12.55 -1.02
N HIS A 103 -5.62 -13.45 -0.04
CA HIS A 103 -4.47 -13.77 0.81
C HIS A 103 -3.33 -14.42 -0.01
N PRO A 104 -2.07 -13.98 0.13
CA PRO A 104 -0.95 -14.52 -0.66
C PRO A 104 -0.69 -16.03 -0.49
N GLN A 105 -1.09 -16.60 0.65
CA GLN A 105 -0.97 -18.04 0.94
C GLN A 105 -2.28 -18.81 0.68
N ALA A 106 -3.27 -18.21 0.01
CA ALA A 106 -4.45 -18.94 -0.40
C ALA A 106 -4.07 -20.11 -1.33
N GLY A 107 -4.83 -21.21 -1.26
CA GLY A 107 -4.64 -22.34 -2.16
C GLY A 107 -4.72 -21.91 -3.62
N ALA A 108 -3.96 -22.57 -4.50
CA ALA A 108 -3.88 -22.21 -5.91
C ALA A 108 -5.25 -22.26 -6.60
N GLU A 109 -6.14 -23.16 -6.15
CA GLU A 109 -7.52 -23.28 -6.58
C GLU A 109 -8.36 -22.02 -6.31
N CYS A 110 -8.03 -21.25 -5.26
CA CYS A 110 -8.68 -20.00 -4.92
C CYS A 110 -8.07 -18.79 -5.66
N ALA A 111 -6.91 -18.96 -6.32
CA ALA A 111 -6.12 -17.88 -6.89
C ALA A 111 -5.97 -17.97 -8.43
N GLN A 112 -6.73 -18.83 -9.10
CA GLN A 112 -6.55 -19.10 -10.55
C GLN A 112 -6.63 -17.83 -11.43
N GLY A 113 -7.48 -16.86 -11.10
CA GLY A 113 -7.56 -15.58 -11.80
C GLY A 113 -6.24 -14.79 -11.73
N THR A 114 -5.68 -14.67 -10.52
CA THR A 114 -4.40 -14.01 -10.27
C THR A 114 -3.24 -14.75 -10.89
N LEU A 115 -3.20 -16.08 -10.78
CA LEU A 115 -2.15 -16.90 -11.39
C LEU A 115 -2.14 -16.77 -12.91
N ARG A 116 -3.31 -16.76 -13.53
CA ARG A 116 -3.45 -16.51 -14.97
C ARG A 116 -2.95 -15.11 -15.36
N LEU A 117 -3.34 -14.08 -14.60
CA LEU A 117 -2.88 -12.70 -14.83
C LEU A 117 -1.34 -12.59 -14.77
N LEU A 118 -0.73 -13.21 -13.76
CA LEU A 118 0.73 -13.22 -13.59
C LEU A 118 1.44 -13.94 -14.74
N ASP A 119 0.91 -15.09 -15.16
CA ASP A 119 1.46 -15.86 -16.29
C ASP A 119 1.38 -15.05 -17.60
N GLU A 120 0.19 -14.54 -17.95
CA GLU A 120 -0.02 -13.74 -19.16
C GLU A 120 0.87 -12.48 -19.17
N LEU A 121 0.99 -11.78 -18.04
CA LEU A 121 1.88 -10.62 -17.91
C LEU A 121 3.35 -11.01 -18.12
N SER A 122 3.80 -12.11 -17.51
CA SER A 122 5.18 -12.58 -17.66
C SER A 122 5.53 -12.91 -19.11
N GLN A 123 4.60 -13.53 -19.84
CA GLN A 123 4.76 -13.85 -21.26
C GLN A 123 4.79 -12.59 -22.14
N CYS A 124 3.95 -11.60 -21.83
CA CYS A 124 3.96 -10.31 -22.53
C CYS A 124 5.30 -9.59 -22.34
N LEU A 125 5.84 -9.56 -21.11
CA LEU A 125 7.12 -8.94 -20.82
C LEU A 125 8.30 -9.69 -21.45
N ALA A 126 8.28 -11.03 -21.42
CA ALA A 126 9.28 -11.86 -22.09
C ALA A 126 9.33 -11.57 -23.60
N SER A 127 8.17 -11.52 -24.24
CA SER A 127 8.02 -11.18 -25.66
C SER A 127 8.55 -9.77 -25.98
N LEU A 128 8.21 -8.77 -25.15
CA LEU A 128 8.65 -7.38 -25.34
C LEU A 128 10.16 -7.18 -25.15
N THR A 129 10.79 -7.98 -24.29
CA THR A 129 12.21 -7.83 -23.92
C THR A 129 13.13 -8.81 -24.65
N GLY A 130 12.59 -9.82 -25.33
CA GLY A 130 13.35 -10.89 -25.98
C GLY A 130 13.99 -11.88 -25.00
N MET A 131 13.46 -11.98 -23.77
CA MET A 131 13.95 -12.90 -22.74
C MET A 131 13.20 -14.22 -22.79
N ASP A 132 13.85 -15.33 -22.42
CA ASP A 132 13.20 -16.64 -22.34
C ASP A 132 12.18 -16.73 -21.19
N ARG A 133 12.47 -16.04 -20.07
CA ARG A 133 11.61 -15.99 -18.87
C ARG A 133 11.73 -14.66 -18.13
N VAL A 134 10.68 -14.31 -17.41
CA VAL A 134 10.60 -13.13 -16.53
C VAL A 134 10.10 -13.56 -15.15
N THR A 135 10.60 -12.90 -14.11
CA THR A 135 10.06 -13.01 -12.74
C THR A 135 9.34 -11.72 -12.35
N LEU A 136 8.19 -11.85 -11.69
CA LEU A 136 7.38 -10.72 -11.20
C LEU A 136 7.56 -10.48 -9.69
N ASN A 137 8.48 -11.20 -9.04
CA ASN A 137 8.71 -11.09 -7.61
C ASN A 137 9.38 -9.77 -7.16
N PRO A 138 10.34 -9.18 -7.90
CA PRO A 138 10.98 -7.93 -7.47
C PRO A 138 10.00 -6.74 -7.44
N CYS A 139 9.88 -6.08 -6.30
CA CYS A 139 8.90 -4.99 -6.09
C CYS A 139 9.35 -3.59 -6.56
N ALA A 140 10.57 -3.45 -7.09
CA ALA A 140 11.12 -2.17 -7.58
C ALA A 140 12.29 -2.40 -8.54
N GLY A 141 12.68 -1.36 -9.30
CA GLY A 141 13.80 -1.43 -10.26
C GLY A 141 15.12 -1.87 -9.63
N ALA A 142 15.55 -1.20 -8.55
CA ALA A 142 16.78 -1.57 -7.82
C ALA A 142 16.73 -2.99 -7.24
N HIS A 143 15.55 -3.48 -6.84
CA HIS A 143 15.37 -4.86 -6.40
C HIS A 143 15.53 -5.83 -7.60
N GLY A 144 15.04 -5.46 -8.78
CA GLY A 144 15.26 -6.19 -10.02
C GLY A 144 16.74 -6.29 -10.39
N GLU A 145 17.48 -5.19 -10.28
CA GLU A 145 18.94 -5.17 -10.51
C GLU A 145 19.67 -6.11 -9.54
N TRP A 146 19.34 -6.04 -8.25
CA TRP A 146 19.92 -6.94 -7.25
C TRP A 146 19.61 -8.41 -7.54
N CYS A 147 18.37 -8.73 -7.90
CA CYS A 147 17.96 -10.06 -8.34
C CYS A 147 18.79 -10.53 -9.54
N GLY A 148 18.96 -9.69 -10.55
CA GLY A 148 19.77 -9.99 -11.73
C GLY A 148 21.24 -10.27 -11.40
N ILE A 149 21.85 -9.45 -10.53
CA ILE A 149 23.23 -9.65 -10.07
C ILE A 149 23.37 -10.99 -9.33
N LEU A 150 22.39 -11.34 -8.48
CA LEU A 150 22.39 -12.62 -7.77
C LEU A 150 22.25 -13.82 -8.72
N LEU A 151 21.43 -13.71 -9.77
CA LEU A 151 21.30 -14.75 -10.79
C LEU A 151 22.60 -14.96 -11.57
N ILE A 152 23.26 -13.88 -11.99
CA ILE A 152 24.57 -13.95 -12.66
C ILE A 152 25.62 -14.58 -11.73
N ARG A 153 25.62 -14.18 -10.46
CA ARG A 153 26.51 -14.77 -9.45
C ARG A 153 26.26 -16.27 -9.26
N ALA A 154 25.01 -16.71 -9.22
CA ALA A 154 24.65 -18.12 -9.08
C ALA A 154 25.13 -18.93 -10.29
N TYR A 155 24.91 -18.41 -11.51
CA TYR A 155 25.38 -19.03 -12.74
C TYR A 155 26.88 -19.34 -12.72
N HIS A 156 27.71 -18.37 -12.30
CA HIS A 156 29.17 -18.52 -12.17
C HIS A 156 29.65 -19.34 -10.96
N LYS A 157 28.75 -19.70 -10.03
CA LYS A 157 29.08 -20.63 -8.94
C LYS A 157 28.80 -22.07 -9.33
N ASP A 158 27.79 -22.28 -10.17
CA ASP A 158 27.33 -23.59 -10.59
C ASP A 158 28.10 -24.10 -11.83
N HIS A 159 28.91 -23.25 -12.48
CA HIS A 159 29.79 -23.53 -13.62
C HIS A 159 31.21 -23.02 -13.34
#